data_AF-A0A960GJ62-F1
#
_entry.id   AF-A0A960GJ62-F1
#
_cell.length_a   1.000
_cell.length_b   1.000
_cell.length_c   1.000
_cell.angle_alpha   90.00
_cell.angle_beta   90.00
_cell.angle_gamma   90.00
#
_symmetry.space_group_name_H-M   'P 1'
#
loop_
_entity.id
_entity.type
_entity.pdbx_description
1 polymer ?
#
loop_
_entity_poly.entity_id
_entity_poly.type
_entity_poly.pdbx_seq_one_letter_code
_entity_poly.pdbx_strand_id
1 'polypeptide(L)'
;RESIARSAVDTGPGTTSARAVSPEGEIVAVRDNGVARDLLLIGTDRSVRELYTLPDPDVSVFGYVGIDQRWIVMAIDRLPRNANGVLPAVSRIEVIDRRTGERRMVDERSVADRATIPERNVLDSVVLFDGKVYWISRDTYNGDTGAAHMFDPATGTRTTIASGPIHDIQTGPDGAAWSNTPAALPAPVAAVPAVDMTSIGTDGVAYGWVRTATEGETGIGYWSPQSGEIRIAGLDIDTADFRRPVLVFDSFVILDPGGSATTLETSAVVIDTRSGAVVTLGPRSPGEYDQMVASQGGTLAMSLADGPGRGVKQTNYRAGMLRSDDLSPATC
;
A
#
# COMPACT_ATOMS: atom_id res chain seq x y z
N ARG A 1 2.37 -20.01 7.18
CA ARG A 1 3.84 -19.74 7.17
C ARG A 1 4.56 -20.42 6.00
N GLU A 2 4.37 -21.72 5.76
CA GLU A 2 5.02 -22.44 4.65
C GLU A 2 4.69 -21.85 3.27
N SER A 3 3.42 -21.51 3.00
CA SER A 3 3.02 -20.88 1.72
C SER A 3 3.71 -19.53 1.49
N ILE A 4 3.89 -18.72 2.54
CA ILE A 4 4.63 -17.45 2.48
C ILE A 4 6.10 -17.70 2.14
N ALA A 5 6.75 -18.70 2.73
CA ALA A 5 8.14 -19.02 2.41
C ALA A 5 8.33 -19.42 0.94
N ARG A 6 7.35 -20.09 0.33
CA ARG A 6 7.35 -20.48 -1.10
C ARG A 6 6.87 -19.39 -2.05
N SER A 7 6.42 -18.26 -1.52
CA SER A 7 5.88 -17.15 -2.31
C SER A 7 6.96 -16.26 -2.93
N ALA A 8 8.23 -16.43 -2.54
CA ALA A 8 9.33 -15.62 -3.05
C ALA A 8 9.44 -15.71 -4.58
N VAL A 9 9.67 -14.56 -5.21
CA VAL A 9 9.91 -14.40 -6.64
C VAL A 9 11.36 -14.00 -6.85
N ASP A 10 12.05 -14.64 -7.80
CA ASP A 10 13.40 -14.25 -8.19
C ASP A 10 13.35 -13.02 -9.09
N THR A 11 13.74 -11.88 -8.53
CA THR A 11 13.80 -10.58 -9.21
C THR A 11 15.23 -10.19 -9.58
N GLY A 12 16.18 -11.13 -9.51
CA GLY A 12 17.60 -10.89 -9.71
C GLY A 12 18.30 -10.32 -8.47
N PRO A 13 19.55 -9.85 -8.61
CA PRO A 13 20.35 -9.38 -7.49
C PRO A 13 19.82 -8.06 -6.94
N GLY A 14 19.83 -7.92 -5.61
CA GLY A 14 19.45 -6.70 -4.89
C GLY A 14 18.35 -6.93 -3.86
N THR A 15 17.96 -5.87 -3.18
CA THR A 15 16.77 -5.85 -2.33
C THR A 15 15.57 -5.47 -3.18
N THR A 16 14.47 -6.22 -3.07
CA THR A 16 13.24 -5.93 -3.80
C THR A 16 12.05 -5.87 -2.84
N SER A 17 11.34 -4.75 -2.86
CA SER A 17 10.14 -4.52 -2.06
C SER A 17 8.92 -4.47 -2.96
N ALA A 18 7.89 -5.25 -2.66
CA ALA A 18 6.60 -5.11 -3.31
C ALA A 18 5.96 -3.75 -2.96
N ARG A 19 5.14 -3.21 -3.86
CA ARG A 19 4.49 -1.91 -3.67
C ARG A 19 2.98 -1.94 -3.92
N ALA A 20 2.52 -2.60 -4.99
CA ALA A 20 1.11 -2.59 -5.37
C ALA A 20 0.73 -3.87 -6.12
N VAL A 21 -0.57 -4.17 -6.18
CA VAL A 21 -1.14 -5.33 -6.87
C VAL A 21 -2.21 -4.85 -7.86
N SER A 22 -2.22 -5.38 -9.08
CA SER A 22 -3.24 -5.05 -10.08
C SER A 22 -4.54 -5.82 -9.84
N PRO A 23 -5.67 -5.40 -10.44
CA PRO A 23 -6.90 -6.20 -10.48
C PRO A 23 -6.69 -7.63 -11.01
N GLU A 24 -5.72 -7.83 -11.91
CA GLU A 24 -5.36 -9.13 -12.47
C GLU A 24 -4.42 -9.94 -11.57
N GLY A 25 -3.88 -9.33 -10.50
CA GLY A 25 -2.97 -9.97 -9.56
C GLY A 25 -1.49 -9.90 -9.95
N GLU A 26 -1.09 -9.00 -10.85
CA GLU A 26 0.31 -8.69 -11.09
C GLU A 26 0.84 -7.79 -9.98
N ILE A 27 2.14 -7.84 -9.69
CA ILE A 27 2.75 -7.04 -8.62
C ILE A 27 3.69 -6.02 -9.22
N VAL A 28 3.55 -4.76 -8.81
CA VAL A 28 4.61 -3.77 -9.01
C VAL A 28 5.54 -3.79 -7.82
N ALA A 29 6.84 -3.91 -8.08
CA ALA A 29 7.88 -3.96 -7.07
C ALA A 29 9.01 -3.00 -7.41
N VAL A 30 9.81 -2.65 -6.41
CA VAL A 30 10.97 -1.78 -6.54
C VAL A 30 12.21 -2.55 -6.14
N ARG A 31 13.20 -2.61 -7.01
CA ARG A 31 14.49 -3.26 -6.77
C ARG A 31 15.59 -2.21 -6.61
N ASP A 32 16.40 -2.34 -5.57
CA ASP A 32 17.66 -1.60 -5.39
C ASP A 32 18.82 -2.60 -5.35
N ASN A 33 19.71 -2.54 -6.33
CA ASN A 33 20.86 -3.44 -6.43
C ASN A 33 22.18 -2.76 -5.98
N GLY A 34 22.09 -1.56 -5.40
CA GLY A 34 23.23 -0.75 -4.97
C GLY A 34 23.80 0.16 -6.07
N VAL A 35 23.43 -0.07 -7.34
CA VAL A 35 23.85 0.75 -8.49
C VAL A 35 22.64 1.42 -9.14
N ALA A 36 21.62 0.63 -9.45
CA ALA A 36 20.37 1.07 -10.05
C ALA A 36 19.20 0.89 -9.07
N ARG A 37 18.13 1.62 -9.36
CA ARG A 37 16.82 1.46 -8.72
C ARG A 37 15.79 1.28 -9.82
N ASP A 38 15.16 0.12 -9.83
CA ASP A 38 14.30 -0.31 -10.93
C ASP A 38 12.86 -0.52 -10.44
N LEU A 39 11.90 -0.08 -11.24
CA LEU A 39 10.51 -0.46 -11.12
C LEU A 39 10.28 -1.73 -11.93
N LEU A 40 9.78 -2.76 -11.27
CA LEU A 40 9.54 -4.08 -11.84
C LEU A 40 8.04 -4.36 -11.90
N LEU A 41 7.61 -5.08 -12.93
CA LEU A 41 6.33 -5.77 -12.99
C LEU A 41 6.58 -7.28 -12.87
N ILE A 42 5.96 -7.88 -11.87
CA ILE A 42 5.93 -9.32 -11.67
C ILE A 42 4.59 -9.82 -12.20
N GLY A 43 4.63 -10.62 -13.25
CA GLY A 43 3.46 -11.24 -13.86
C GLY A 43 2.80 -12.26 -12.96
N THR A 44 1.55 -12.63 -13.27
CA THR A 44 0.83 -13.70 -12.54
C THR A 44 1.50 -15.06 -12.66
N ASP A 45 2.29 -15.26 -13.71
CA ASP A 45 3.16 -16.41 -13.96
C ASP A 45 4.53 -16.30 -13.27
N ARG A 46 4.72 -15.29 -12.42
CA ARG A 46 5.98 -14.91 -11.75
C ARG A 46 7.10 -14.47 -12.70
N SER A 47 6.81 -14.22 -13.98
CA SER A 47 7.78 -13.57 -14.88
C SER A 47 8.09 -12.16 -14.40
N VAL A 48 9.33 -11.71 -14.54
CA VAL A 48 9.76 -10.39 -14.07
C VAL A 48 10.18 -9.53 -15.25
N ARG A 49 9.58 -8.34 -15.37
CA ARG A 49 9.88 -7.35 -16.39
C ARG A 49 10.28 -6.03 -15.75
N GLU A 50 11.38 -5.46 -16.21
CA GLU A 50 11.76 -4.10 -15.83
C GLU A 50 10.91 -3.09 -16.61
N LEU A 51 10.26 -2.18 -15.90
CA LEU A 51 9.42 -1.13 -16.48
C LEU A 51 10.21 0.17 -16.65
N TYR A 52 11.02 0.51 -15.65
CA TYR A 52 11.71 1.79 -15.60
C TYR A 52 12.87 1.76 -14.61
N THR A 53 14.05 2.20 -15.06
CA THR A 53 15.19 2.46 -14.19
C THR A 53 15.24 3.94 -13.85
N LEU A 54 15.35 4.27 -12.56
CA LEU A 54 15.55 5.65 -12.13
C LEU A 54 16.86 6.22 -12.70
N PRO A 55 16.82 7.38 -13.38
CA PRO A 55 18.02 8.02 -13.91
C PRO A 55 19.04 8.42 -12.84
N ASP A 56 18.56 8.74 -11.63
CA ASP A 56 19.31 9.34 -10.54
C ASP A 56 19.17 8.53 -9.23
N PRO A 57 19.57 7.24 -9.23
CA PRO A 57 19.27 6.28 -8.16
C PRO A 57 20.00 6.59 -6.84
N ASP A 58 21.04 7.44 -6.86
CA ASP A 58 21.76 7.84 -5.65
C ASP A 58 21.08 8.99 -4.89
N VAL A 59 20.18 9.72 -5.53
CA VAL A 59 19.47 10.87 -4.94
C VAL A 59 17.97 10.63 -4.79
N SER A 60 17.42 9.66 -5.53
CA SER A 60 15.97 9.41 -5.58
C SER A 60 15.59 7.95 -5.40
N VAL A 61 14.43 7.74 -4.79
CA VAL A 61 13.77 6.42 -4.60
C VAL A 61 12.38 6.43 -5.21
N PHE A 62 11.84 5.24 -5.49
CA PHE A 62 10.41 5.08 -5.70
C PHE A 62 9.68 5.08 -4.35
N GLY A 63 8.79 6.05 -4.18
CA GLY A 63 7.89 6.19 -3.03
C GLY A 63 6.61 5.39 -3.24
N TYR A 64 5.48 6.08 -3.22
CA TYR A 64 4.16 5.52 -3.52
C TYR A 64 4.09 4.99 -4.96
N VAL A 65 3.45 3.82 -5.11
CA VAL A 65 3.19 3.22 -6.42
C VAL A 65 1.77 2.67 -6.41
N GLY A 66 1.06 2.83 -7.52
CA GLY A 66 -0.26 2.24 -7.73
C GLY A 66 -0.35 1.64 -9.13
N ILE A 67 -1.21 0.64 -9.31
CA ILE A 67 -1.43 -0.03 -10.59
C ILE A 67 -2.91 -0.33 -10.77
N ASP A 68 -3.42 -0.09 -11.97
CA ASP A 68 -4.72 -0.57 -12.44
C ASP A 68 -4.54 -1.32 -13.77
N GLN A 69 -5.64 -1.60 -14.49
CA GLN A 69 -5.63 -2.34 -15.76
C GLN A 69 -4.81 -1.69 -16.88
N ARG A 70 -4.63 -0.37 -16.85
CA ARG A 70 -4.00 0.40 -17.93
C ARG A 70 -2.80 1.22 -17.47
N TRP A 71 -2.81 1.72 -16.26
CA TRP A 71 -1.85 2.70 -15.77
C TRP A 71 -1.07 2.17 -14.58
N ILE A 72 0.18 2.61 -14.49
CA ILE A 72 0.99 2.51 -13.27
C ILE A 72 1.35 3.93 -12.89
N VAL A 73 1.02 4.35 -11.68
CA VAL A 73 1.46 5.62 -11.10
C VAL A 73 2.66 5.36 -10.20
N MET A 74 3.63 6.28 -10.21
CA MET A 74 4.76 6.25 -9.31
C MET A 74 5.12 7.65 -8.82
N ALA A 75 5.27 7.77 -7.51
CA ALA A 75 5.90 8.90 -6.86
C ALA A 75 7.40 8.65 -6.78
N ILE A 76 8.19 9.68 -7.09
CA ILE A 76 9.65 9.63 -7.00
C ILE A 76 10.06 10.60 -5.90
N ASP A 77 10.62 10.06 -4.82
CA ASP A 77 11.03 10.84 -3.67
C ASP A 77 12.48 11.24 -3.82
N ARG A 78 12.83 12.41 -3.28
CA ARG A 78 14.23 12.75 -3.05
C ARG A 78 14.66 12.13 -1.72
N LEU A 79 15.46 11.08 -1.79
CA LEU A 79 16.05 10.42 -0.63
C LEU A 79 17.45 9.92 -0.99
N PRO A 80 18.48 10.76 -0.80
CA PRO A 80 19.83 10.40 -1.17
C PRO A 80 20.37 9.23 -0.35
N ARG A 81 21.16 8.37 -0.97
CA ARG A 81 21.84 7.27 -0.28
C ARG A 81 22.68 7.84 0.87
N ASN A 82 22.59 7.20 2.04
CA ASN A 82 23.34 7.55 3.26
C ASN A 82 23.00 8.92 3.88
N ALA A 83 21.93 9.60 3.44
CA ALA A 83 21.50 10.82 4.09
C ALA A 83 20.91 10.53 5.48
N ASN A 84 21.58 10.99 6.54
CA ASN A 84 20.99 11.01 7.89
C ASN A 84 20.18 12.30 8.04
N GLY A 85 18.91 12.19 8.44
CA GLY A 85 18.06 13.36 8.76
C GLY A 85 17.42 14.05 7.56
N VAL A 86 17.48 13.48 6.35
CA VAL A 86 16.68 13.95 5.21
C VAL A 86 15.32 13.27 5.26
N LEU A 87 14.26 14.06 5.39
CA LEU A 87 12.89 13.57 5.28
C LEU A 87 12.61 13.23 3.81
N PRO A 88 12.12 12.00 3.50
CA PRO A 88 11.64 11.69 2.17
C PRO A 88 10.55 12.68 1.77
N ALA A 89 10.67 13.26 0.58
CA ALA A 89 9.66 14.15 0.04
C ALA A 89 9.42 13.79 -1.42
N VAL A 90 8.15 13.61 -1.79
CA VAL A 90 7.76 13.34 -3.18
C VAL A 90 8.19 14.54 -4.02
N SER A 91 9.00 14.25 -5.03
CA SER A 91 9.68 15.26 -5.84
C SER A 91 9.02 15.42 -7.21
N ARG A 92 8.44 14.33 -7.73
CA ARG A 92 7.62 14.25 -8.93
C ARG A 92 6.71 13.03 -8.90
N ILE A 93 5.64 13.09 -9.68
CA ILE A 93 4.67 12.01 -9.90
C ILE A 93 4.65 11.73 -11.39
N GLU A 94 4.71 10.45 -11.75
CA GLU A 94 4.71 10.00 -13.14
C GLU A 94 3.73 8.85 -13.33
N VAL A 95 3.28 8.66 -14.56
CA VAL A 95 2.45 7.53 -14.98
C VAL A 95 3.06 6.81 -16.17
N ILE A 96 2.83 5.51 -16.24
CA ILE A 96 3.21 4.63 -17.36
C ILE A 96 1.94 4.01 -17.94
N ASP A 97 1.71 4.13 -19.24
CA ASP A 97 0.70 3.33 -19.96
C ASP A 97 1.24 1.91 -20.09
N ARG A 98 0.58 0.94 -19.46
CA ARG A 98 0.97 -0.47 -19.45
C ARG A 98 0.98 -1.09 -20.85
N ARG A 99 0.19 -0.56 -21.78
CA ARG A 99 0.05 -1.10 -23.15
C ARG A 99 1.18 -0.65 -24.05
N THR A 100 1.58 0.61 -23.95
CA THR A 100 2.58 1.21 -24.86
C THR A 100 3.95 1.37 -24.20
N GLY A 101 4.03 1.32 -22.87
CA GLY A 101 5.21 1.70 -22.11
C GLY A 101 5.46 3.22 -22.09
N GLU A 102 4.56 4.02 -22.66
CA GLU A 102 4.70 5.47 -22.70
C GLU A 102 4.61 6.04 -21.28
N ARG A 103 5.57 6.89 -20.92
CA ARG A 103 5.66 7.54 -19.62
C ARG A 103 5.30 9.02 -19.72
N ARG A 104 4.53 9.52 -18.77
CA ARG A 104 4.12 10.93 -18.69
C ARG A 104 4.35 11.48 -17.29
N MET A 105 4.75 12.75 -17.23
CA MET A 105 4.82 13.49 -15.98
C MET A 105 3.43 13.96 -15.59
N VAL A 106 3.03 13.71 -14.35
CA VAL A 106 1.77 14.18 -13.77
C VAL A 106 1.98 15.50 -13.04
N ASP A 107 2.99 15.53 -12.16
CA ASP A 107 3.35 16.72 -11.40
C ASP A 107 4.82 16.68 -10.98
N GLU A 108 5.41 17.84 -10.74
CA GLU A 108 6.79 17.98 -10.25
C GLU A 108 6.92 19.21 -9.36
N ARG A 109 7.63 19.06 -8.22
CA ARG A 109 8.00 20.21 -7.41
C ARG A 109 9.01 21.07 -8.15
N SER A 110 8.69 22.35 -8.33
CA SER A 110 9.57 23.29 -9.02
C SER A 110 10.93 23.45 -8.30
N VAL A 111 11.98 23.79 -9.06
CA VAL A 111 13.31 24.06 -8.50
C VAL A 111 13.27 25.22 -7.49
N ALA A 112 12.43 26.22 -7.73
CA ALA A 112 12.24 27.35 -6.82
C ALA A 112 11.59 26.91 -5.50
N ASP A 113 10.55 26.06 -5.54
CA ASP A 113 9.94 25.51 -4.34
C ASP A 113 10.93 24.64 -3.54
N ARG A 114 11.81 23.91 -4.23
CA ARG A 114 12.90 23.15 -3.60
C ARG A 114 13.96 24.03 -2.94
N ALA A 115 14.21 25.23 -3.48
CA ALA A 115 15.30 26.11 -3.05
C ALA A 115 14.89 27.12 -1.96
N THR A 116 13.63 27.54 -1.93
CA THR A 116 13.21 28.70 -1.11
C THR A 116 12.84 28.29 0.31
N ILE A 117 12.15 27.15 0.49
CA ILE A 117 11.86 26.52 1.80
C ILE A 117 11.68 25.02 1.54
N PRO A 118 12.46 24.10 2.16
CA PRO A 118 12.35 22.64 1.94
C PRO A 118 10.92 22.11 2.06
N GLU A 119 10.13 22.83 2.85
CA GLU A 119 8.79 22.49 3.23
C GLU A 119 7.70 23.01 2.30
N ARG A 120 7.92 23.89 1.30
CA ARG A 120 6.78 24.49 0.55
C ARG A 120 6.24 23.64 -0.61
N ASN A 121 4.91 23.57 -0.80
CA ASN A 121 4.26 22.84 -1.90
C ASN A 121 4.69 21.36 -1.95
N VAL A 122 4.55 20.66 -0.82
CA VAL A 122 4.96 19.26 -0.67
C VAL A 122 3.92 18.37 -1.30
N LEU A 123 4.34 17.59 -2.30
CA LEU A 123 3.60 16.42 -2.74
C LEU A 123 3.67 15.39 -1.61
N ASP A 124 2.53 14.93 -1.11
CA ASP A 124 2.46 14.12 0.10
C ASP A 124 2.03 12.68 -0.21
N SER A 125 0.78 12.50 -0.65
CA SER A 125 0.20 11.19 -0.95
C SER A 125 -0.19 11.10 -2.41
N VAL A 126 -0.09 9.91 -3.00
CA VAL A 126 -0.48 9.63 -4.40
C VAL A 126 -1.26 8.32 -4.46
N VAL A 127 -2.37 8.32 -5.19
CA VAL A 127 -3.19 7.13 -5.43
C VAL A 127 -3.67 7.09 -6.87
N LEU A 128 -3.80 5.87 -7.42
CA LEU A 128 -4.46 5.59 -8.68
C LEU A 128 -5.83 4.99 -8.39
N PHE A 129 -6.88 5.62 -8.89
CA PHE A 129 -8.24 5.16 -8.72
C PHE A 129 -9.05 5.45 -9.98
N ASP A 130 -9.78 4.44 -10.48
CA ASP A 130 -10.62 4.56 -11.67
C ASP A 130 -9.92 5.23 -12.87
N GLY A 131 -8.71 4.77 -13.18
CA GLY A 131 -7.91 5.28 -14.30
C GLY A 131 -7.34 6.69 -14.11
N LYS A 132 -7.53 7.32 -12.93
CA LYS A 132 -7.11 8.69 -12.64
C LYS A 132 -6.12 8.73 -11.48
N VAL A 133 -5.18 9.65 -11.56
CA VAL A 133 -4.18 9.88 -10.51
C VAL A 133 -4.66 11.00 -9.61
N TYR A 134 -4.67 10.74 -8.31
CA TYR A 134 -5.00 11.71 -7.29
C TYR A 134 -3.80 11.93 -6.37
N TRP A 135 -3.59 13.17 -5.95
CA TRP A 135 -2.55 13.48 -4.97
C TRP A 135 -2.91 14.68 -4.13
N ILE A 136 -2.24 14.78 -2.99
CA ILE A 136 -2.33 15.94 -2.10
C ILE A 136 -1.04 16.75 -2.22
N SER A 137 -1.19 18.06 -2.38
CA SER A 137 -0.12 19.03 -2.16
C SER A 137 -0.36 19.78 -0.86
N ARG A 138 0.62 19.90 0.02
CA ARG A 138 0.56 20.73 1.23
C ARG A 138 1.27 22.07 1.02
N ASP A 139 0.76 23.12 1.62
CA ASP A 139 1.42 24.44 1.60
C ASP A 139 2.81 24.36 2.25
N THR A 140 2.91 23.65 3.39
CA THR A 140 4.16 23.26 4.02
C THR A 140 4.20 21.78 4.43
N TYR A 141 5.38 21.18 4.68
CA TYR A 141 5.51 19.77 5.12
C TYR A 141 4.66 19.46 6.37
N ASN A 142 4.75 20.33 7.39
CA ASN A 142 3.93 20.25 8.61
C ASN A 142 2.67 21.13 8.52
N GLY A 143 2.32 21.62 7.33
CA GLY A 143 1.18 22.49 7.13
C GLY A 143 -0.11 21.69 7.18
N ASP A 144 -1.08 22.22 7.91
CA ASP A 144 -2.42 21.63 7.98
C ASP A 144 -3.29 22.02 6.78
N THR A 145 -2.81 22.87 5.88
CA THR A 145 -3.53 23.32 4.68
C THR A 145 -2.89 22.77 3.41
N GLY A 146 -3.73 22.38 2.46
CA GLY A 146 -3.28 21.88 1.16
C GLY A 146 -4.38 21.88 0.11
N ALA A 147 -4.09 21.19 -0.99
CA ALA A 147 -5.01 20.98 -2.10
C ALA A 147 -4.95 19.54 -2.59
N ALA A 148 -6.11 18.99 -2.93
CA ALA A 148 -6.25 17.71 -3.58
C ALA A 148 -6.38 17.93 -5.10
N HIS A 149 -5.64 17.14 -5.86
CA HIS A 149 -5.60 17.25 -7.32
C HIS A 149 -5.97 15.92 -7.95
N MET A 150 -6.42 16.00 -9.20
CA MET A 150 -6.63 14.87 -10.08
C MET A 150 -5.97 15.14 -11.43
N PHE A 151 -5.44 14.07 -12.02
CA PHE A 151 -4.96 14.01 -13.38
C PHE A 151 -5.56 12.79 -14.07
N ASP A 152 -6.17 13.00 -15.22
CA ASP A 152 -6.65 11.96 -16.11
C ASP A 152 -5.57 11.71 -17.19
N PRO A 153 -4.83 10.58 -17.12
CA PRO A 153 -3.79 10.26 -18.09
C PRO A 153 -4.32 10.02 -19.50
N ALA A 154 -5.60 9.66 -19.65
CA ALA A 154 -6.20 9.40 -20.96
C ALA A 154 -6.43 10.69 -21.75
N THR A 155 -6.84 11.77 -21.05
CA THR A 155 -7.11 13.07 -21.68
C THR A 155 -6.02 14.11 -21.45
N GLY A 156 -5.13 13.89 -20.48
CA GLY A 156 -4.16 14.88 -20.00
C GLY A 156 -4.79 15.96 -19.13
N THR A 157 -6.06 15.83 -18.76
CA THR A 157 -6.78 16.84 -17.96
C THR A 157 -6.25 16.86 -16.54
N ARG A 158 -5.95 18.05 -16.03
CA ARG A 158 -5.54 18.27 -14.63
C ARG A 158 -6.54 19.19 -13.95
N THR A 159 -6.91 18.87 -12.72
CA THR A 159 -7.90 19.64 -11.97
C THR A 159 -7.56 19.66 -10.49
N THR A 160 -7.68 20.81 -9.85
CA THR A 160 -7.72 20.90 -8.39
C THR A 160 -9.15 20.62 -7.94
N ILE A 161 -9.34 19.54 -7.18
CA ILE A 161 -10.66 19.07 -6.74
C ILE A 161 -11.12 19.84 -5.51
N ALA A 162 -10.19 20.08 -4.58
CA ALA A 162 -10.46 20.74 -3.32
C ALA A 162 -9.21 21.43 -2.77
N SER A 163 -9.40 22.40 -1.89
CA SER A 163 -8.34 23.06 -1.11
C SER A 163 -8.86 23.47 0.26
N GLY A 164 -8.03 23.35 1.29
CA GLY A 164 -8.42 23.65 2.67
C GLY A 164 -7.58 22.86 3.68
N PRO A 165 -8.07 22.73 4.93
CA PRO A 165 -7.41 21.92 5.92
C PRO A 165 -7.37 20.42 5.52
N ILE A 166 -6.22 19.76 5.67
CA ILE A 166 -5.98 18.38 5.22
C ILE A 166 -6.73 17.36 6.09
N HIS A 167 -6.93 17.67 7.37
CA HIS A 167 -7.76 16.83 8.26
C HIS A 167 -9.25 16.84 7.87
N ASP A 168 -9.66 17.83 7.07
CA ASP A 168 -10.94 17.85 6.41
C ASP A 168 -10.85 17.10 5.07
N ILE A 169 -10.12 15.97 4.97
CA ILE A 169 -10.19 15.03 3.84
C ILE A 169 -10.92 13.76 4.32
N GLN A 170 -12.06 13.46 3.72
CA GLN A 170 -12.94 12.33 4.00
C GLN A 170 -12.76 11.36 2.85
N THR A 171 -12.54 10.09 3.19
CA THR A 171 -12.55 8.99 2.23
C THR A 171 -13.99 8.67 1.87
N GLY A 172 -14.33 8.89 0.61
CA GLY A 172 -15.59 8.46 0.04
C GLY A 172 -15.41 7.14 -0.72
N PRO A 173 -16.50 6.51 -1.17
CA PRO A 173 -16.41 5.30 -1.98
C PRO A 173 -15.76 5.47 -3.39
N ASP A 174 -15.29 6.69 -3.75
CA ASP A 174 -14.65 7.12 -5.05
C ASP A 174 -13.16 7.35 -4.84
N GLY A 175 -12.63 6.95 -3.69
CA GLY A 175 -11.35 7.45 -3.19
C GLY A 175 -11.50 8.75 -2.40
N ALA A 176 -10.40 9.48 -2.24
CA ALA A 176 -10.33 10.71 -1.45
C ALA A 176 -11.11 11.85 -2.14
N ALA A 177 -12.41 11.91 -1.91
CA ALA A 177 -13.29 12.95 -2.42
C ALA A 177 -14.37 13.31 -1.39
N TRP A 178 -14.54 14.62 -1.15
CA TRP A 178 -15.71 15.18 -0.46
C TRP A 178 -16.84 15.35 -1.48
N SER A 179 -17.92 14.57 -1.27
CA SER A 179 -19.23 14.63 -1.93
C SER A 179 -19.25 14.83 -3.46
N ASN A 180 -19.34 13.73 -4.21
CA ASN A 180 -20.60 13.27 -4.84
C ASN A 180 -20.38 12.06 -5.77
N THR A 181 -20.76 10.90 -5.20
CA THR A 181 -21.27 9.64 -5.78
C THR A 181 -20.36 8.75 -6.66
N PRO A 182 -19.61 7.87 -5.98
CA PRO A 182 -19.10 6.57 -6.44
C PRO A 182 -20.15 5.50 -6.30
N ALA A 183 -19.87 4.30 -6.84
CA ALA A 183 -20.57 3.07 -6.44
C ALA A 183 -20.77 3.05 -4.91
N ALA A 184 -22.03 3.06 -4.46
CA ALA A 184 -22.34 3.08 -3.04
C ALA A 184 -21.64 1.90 -2.37
N LEU A 185 -20.93 2.17 -1.26
CA LEU A 185 -20.46 1.08 -0.40
C LEU A 185 -21.62 0.11 -0.17
N PRO A 186 -21.38 -1.20 -0.20
CA PRO A 186 -22.40 -2.16 0.16
C PRO A 186 -23.04 -1.75 1.50
N ALA A 187 -24.37 -1.83 1.61
CA ALA A 187 -25.08 -1.32 2.79
C ALA A 187 -24.48 -1.76 4.14
N PRO A 188 -23.98 -3.01 4.30
CA PRO A 188 -23.30 -3.41 5.54
C PRO A 188 -22.01 -2.64 5.83
N VAL A 189 -21.23 -2.31 4.79
CA VAL A 189 -19.99 -1.53 4.91
C VAL A 189 -20.29 -0.05 5.14
N ALA A 190 -21.33 0.48 4.47
CA ALA A 190 -21.80 1.85 4.67
C ALA A 190 -22.35 2.10 6.10
N ALA A 191 -22.80 1.04 6.77
CA ALA A 191 -23.32 1.08 8.13
C ALA A 191 -22.23 0.91 9.22
N VAL A 192 -20.97 0.77 8.84
CA VAL A 192 -19.85 0.64 9.80
C VAL A 192 -19.77 1.92 10.66
N PRO A 193 -19.67 1.80 11.99
CA PRO A 193 -19.53 2.96 12.87
C PRO A 193 -18.33 3.83 12.50
N ALA A 194 -18.47 5.15 12.64
CA ALA A 194 -17.42 6.11 12.26
C ALA A 194 -16.07 5.85 12.94
N VAL A 195 -16.07 5.31 14.15
CA VAL A 195 -14.84 4.94 14.88
C VAL A 195 -14.08 3.78 14.20
N ASP A 196 -14.79 2.84 13.61
CA ASP A 196 -14.25 1.66 12.94
C ASP A 196 -13.86 1.94 11.49
N MET A 197 -14.49 2.96 10.86
CA MET A 197 -14.29 3.31 9.45
C MET A 197 -12.83 3.56 9.08
N THR A 198 -12.02 4.04 10.03
CA THR A 198 -10.60 4.33 9.83
C THR A 198 -9.74 3.08 9.56
N SER A 199 -10.26 1.90 9.90
CA SER A 199 -9.59 0.61 9.73
C SER A 199 -10.08 -0.18 8.51
N ILE A 200 -11.08 0.33 7.76
CA ILE A 200 -11.65 -0.38 6.62
C ILE A 200 -10.58 -0.61 5.54
N GLY A 201 -10.39 -1.88 5.17
CA GLY A 201 -9.62 -2.31 4.01
C GLY A 201 -10.48 -3.06 2.99
N THR A 202 -9.97 -3.22 1.77
CA THR A 202 -10.63 -3.97 0.69
C THR A 202 -9.62 -4.55 -0.30
N ASP A 203 -9.95 -5.67 -0.92
CA ASP A 203 -9.26 -6.22 -2.11
C ASP A 203 -9.97 -5.89 -3.43
N GLY A 204 -10.93 -4.97 -3.38
CA GLY A 204 -11.81 -4.60 -4.49
C GLY A 204 -13.10 -5.41 -4.58
N VAL A 205 -13.26 -6.49 -3.81
CA VAL A 205 -14.47 -7.32 -3.78
C VAL A 205 -15.03 -7.45 -2.37
N ALA A 206 -14.17 -7.78 -1.41
CA ALA A 206 -14.51 -7.92 -0.01
C ALA A 206 -13.98 -6.73 0.79
N TYR A 207 -14.55 -6.54 1.99
CA TYR A 207 -14.19 -5.50 2.93
C TYR A 207 -13.93 -6.11 4.30
N GLY A 208 -13.00 -5.54 5.04
CA GLY A 208 -12.66 -5.94 6.39
C GLY A 208 -12.35 -4.72 7.24
N TRP A 209 -12.60 -4.80 8.54
CA TRP A 209 -12.32 -3.72 9.48
C TRP A 209 -12.14 -4.25 10.90
N VAL A 210 -11.42 -3.49 11.71
CA VAL A 210 -11.37 -3.67 13.15
C VAL A 210 -12.69 -3.17 13.74
N ARG A 211 -13.29 -3.99 14.60
CA ARG A 211 -14.47 -3.62 15.38
C ARG A 211 -14.02 -3.21 16.77
N THR A 212 -14.06 -1.92 17.05
CA THR A 212 -13.85 -1.42 18.40
C THR A 212 -15.09 -1.64 19.24
N ALA A 213 -14.89 -2.26 20.40
CA ALA A 213 -15.99 -2.61 21.27
C ALA A 213 -16.54 -1.37 21.97
N THR A 214 -17.81 -1.06 21.78
CA THR A 214 -18.55 -0.21 22.72
C THR A 214 -18.73 -0.90 24.09
N GLU A 215 -18.53 -2.23 24.18
CA GLU A 215 -18.84 -3.07 25.36
C GLU A 215 -17.74 -4.11 25.71
N GLY A 216 -16.48 -3.87 25.36
CA GLY A 216 -15.33 -4.61 25.93
C GLY A 216 -14.80 -5.84 25.16
N GLU A 217 -15.35 -6.22 24.01
CA GLU A 217 -14.76 -7.26 23.14
C GLU A 217 -14.43 -6.73 21.73
N THR A 218 -13.14 -6.56 21.49
CA THR A 218 -12.58 -6.22 20.18
C THR A 218 -12.77 -7.37 19.19
N GLY A 219 -13.04 -7.06 17.93
CA GLY A 219 -13.26 -8.08 16.90
C GLY A 219 -12.89 -7.65 15.48
N ILE A 220 -13.22 -8.51 14.52
CA ILE A 220 -13.06 -8.25 13.09
C ILE A 220 -14.42 -8.33 12.41
N GLY A 221 -14.73 -7.30 11.63
CA GLY A 221 -15.82 -7.32 10.67
C GLY A 221 -15.29 -7.69 9.30
N TYR A 222 -16.04 -8.50 8.57
CA TYR A 222 -15.76 -8.84 7.19
C TYR A 222 -17.07 -8.85 6.40
N TRP A 223 -17.03 -8.42 5.16
CA TRP A 223 -18.15 -8.55 4.24
C TRP A 223 -17.66 -8.92 2.85
N SER A 224 -18.36 -9.85 2.20
CA SER A 224 -18.23 -10.10 0.77
C SER A 224 -19.62 -10.34 0.16
N PRO A 225 -19.78 -10.16 -1.17
CA PRO A 225 -21.03 -10.53 -1.85
C PRO A 225 -21.44 -11.99 -1.64
N GLN A 226 -20.46 -12.89 -1.49
CA GLN A 226 -20.67 -14.34 -1.42
C GLN A 226 -21.03 -14.80 -0.01
N SER A 227 -20.36 -14.24 1.01
CA SER A 227 -20.54 -14.65 2.41
C SER A 227 -21.54 -13.80 3.17
N GLY A 228 -21.86 -12.60 2.68
CA GLY A 228 -22.49 -11.57 3.50
C GLY A 228 -21.56 -11.07 4.62
N GLU A 229 -22.15 -10.42 5.62
CA GLU A 229 -21.42 -9.91 6.78
C GLU A 229 -21.04 -11.05 7.74
N ILE A 230 -19.75 -11.16 8.06
CA ILE A 230 -19.18 -12.07 9.05
C ILE A 230 -18.62 -11.23 10.19
N ARG A 231 -18.80 -11.73 11.41
CA ARG A 231 -18.28 -11.12 12.64
C ARG A 231 -17.44 -12.14 13.38
N ILE A 232 -16.19 -11.78 13.65
CA ILE A 232 -15.26 -12.57 14.45
C ILE A 232 -15.04 -11.81 15.75
N ALA A 233 -15.33 -12.46 16.87
CA ALA A 233 -15.27 -11.87 18.21
C ALA A 233 -14.35 -12.70 19.12
N GLY A 234 -14.09 -12.21 20.33
CA GLY A 234 -13.26 -12.91 21.31
C GLY A 234 -11.80 -13.08 20.88
N LEU A 235 -11.28 -12.13 20.09
CA LEU A 235 -9.88 -12.16 19.67
C LEU A 235 -8.98 -11.74 20.83
N ASP A 236 -8.03 -12.60 21.19
CA ASP A 236 -6.98 -12.28 22.17
C ASP A 236 -5.83 -11.51 21.50
N ILE A 237 -6.17 -10.36 20.90
CA ILE A 237 -5.21 -9.45 20.26
C ILE A 237 -5.57 -8.01 20.64
N ASP A 238 -4.56 -7.21 21.00
CA ASP A 238 -4.76 -5.77 21.19
C ASP A 238 -4.81 -5.07 19.82
N THR A 239 -6.00 -4.73 19.36
CA THR A 239 -6.15 -4.03 18.07
C THR A 239 -5.73 -2.56 18.12
N ALA A 240 -5.49 -1.99 19.31
CA ALA A 240 -5.03 -0.60 19.43
C ALA A 240 -3.65 -0.39 18.79
N ASP A 241 -2.89 -1.47 18.62
CA ASP A 241 -1.58 -1.51 17.96
C ASP A 241 -1.70 -1.57 16.41
N PHE A 242 -2.90 -1.81 15.89
CA PHE A 242 -3.18 -1.94 14.45
C PHE A 242 -4.06 -0.78 13.98
N ARG A 243 -3.49 0.44 14.03
CA ARG A 243 -4.20 1.70 13.70
C ARG A 243 -4.33 2.01 12.21
N ARG A 244 -3.90 1.09 11.35
CA ARG A 244 -3.95 1.26 9.89
C ARG A 244 -5.15 0.51 9.33
N PRO A 245 -5.61 0.87 8.11
CA PRO A 245 -6.50 0.02 7.36
C PRO A 245 -5.99 -1.42 7.36
N VAL A 246 -6.89 -2.37 7.62
CA VAL A 246 -6.56 -3.79 7.52
C VAL A 246 -6.30 -4.15 6.06
N LEU A 247 -5.59 -5.24 5.81
CA LEU A 247 -5.51 -5.82 4.48
C LEU A 247 -6.56 -6.93 4.35
N VAL A 248 -7.32 -6.88 3.26
CA VAL A 248 -8.28 -7.95 2.92
C VAL A 248 -7.68 -8.75 1.79
N PHE A 249 -7.70 -10.07 1.88
CA PHE A 249 -7.17 -10.95 0.85
C PHE A 249 -8.08 -12.16 0.73
N ASP A 250 -9.01 -12.13 -0.24
CA ASP A 250 -10.03 -13.16 -0.38
C ASP A 250 -10.80 -13.35 0.96
N SER A 251 -10.70 -14.52 1.57
CA SER A 251 -11.36 -14.86 2.83
C SER A 251 -10.48 -14.59 4.06
N PHE A 252 -9.45 -13.77 3.92
CA PHE A 252 -8.53 -13.43 5.00
C PHE A 252 -8.56 -11.94 5.32
N VAL A 253 -8.51 -11.63 6.62
CA VAL A 253 -8.23 -10.28 7.13
C VAL A 253 -6.85 -10.31 7.77
N ILE A 254 -5.99 -9.39 7.37
CA ILE A 254 -4.60 -9.31 7.81
C ILE A 254 -4.40 -7.98 8.53
N LEU A 255 -3.95 -8.08 9.78
CA LEU A 255 -3.54 -6.95 10.59
C LEU A 255 -2.02 -6.84 10.49
N ASP A 256 -1.55 -5.85 9.74
CA ASP A 256 -0.13 -5.50 9.66
C ASP A 256 0.15 -4.36 10.65
N PRO A 257 1.04 -4.57 11.65
CA PRO A 257 1.35 -3.54 12.63
C PRO A 257 2.05 -2.31 12.01
N GLY A 258 2.68 -2.47 10.83
CA GLY A 258 3.24 -1.38 10.06
C GLY A 258 4.46 -0.74 10.72
N GLY A 259 5.65 -1.31 10.52
CA GLY A 259 6.92 -0.75 11.02
C GLY A 259 7.12 -0.79 12.54
N SER A 260 6.05 -0.90 13.34
CA SER A 260 6.05 -1.24 14.77
C SER A 260 6.16 -2.76 15.01
N ALA A 261 6.30 -3.56 13.95
CA ALA A 261 6.53 -5.01 14.03
C ALA A 261 7.69 -5.38 14.98
N THR A 262 8.69 -4.50 15.10
CA THR A 262 9.83 -4.65 16.00
C THR A 262 9.47 -4.65 17.48
N THR A 263 8.43 -3.92 17.90
CA THR A 263 7.99 -3.87 19.31
C THR A 263 6.99 -4.97 19.65
N LEU A 264 6.31 -5.53 18.65
CA LEU A 264 5.23 -6.52 18.83
C LEU A 264 5.68 -7.96 18.59
N GLU A 265 6.96 -8.18 18.24
CA GLU A 265 7.52 -9.49 17.84
C GLU A 265 6.67 -10.24 16.80
N THR A 266 5.89 -9.50 16.01
CA THR A 266 4.88 -10.01 15.10
C THR A 266 5.00 -9.28 13.76
N SER A 267 5.08 -10.03 12.67
CA SER A 267 5.03 -9.50 11.30
C SER A 267 3.60 -9.17 10.87
N ALA A 268 2.64 -10.04 11.20
CA ALA A 268 1.22 -9.80 10.96
C ALA A 268 0.36 -10.76 11.78
N VAL A 269 -0.91 -10.41 12.00
CA VAL A 269 -1.95 -11.35 12.44
C VAL A 269 -2.87 -11.64 11.25
N VAL A 270 -3.06 -12.90 10.93
CA VAL A 270 -3.92 -13.36 9.82
C VAL A 270 -5.14 -14.04 10.40
N ILE A 271 -6.33 -13.58 10.03
CA ILE A 271 -7.60 -14.18 10.42
C ILE A 271 -8.25 -14.80 9.19
N ASP A 272 -8.54 -16.11 9.22
CA ASP A 272 -9.35 -16.80 8.21
C ASP A 272 -10.83 -16.63 8.56
N THR A 273 -11.58 -15.92 7.72
CA THR A 273 -12.99 -15.59 7.99
C THR A 273 -13.94 -16.76 7.79
N ARG A 274 -13.47 -17.85 7.17
CA ARG A 274 -14.26 -19.07 6.95
C ARG A 274 -14.29 -19.97 8.18
N SER A 275 -13.16 -20.06 8.89
CA SER A 275 -13.01 -20.92 10.07
C SER A 275 -12.97 -20.13 11.38
N GLY A 276 -12.71 -18.82 11.33
CA GLY A 276 -12.43 -18.00 12.51
C GLY A 276 -11.02 -18.22 13.08
N ALA A 277 -10.18 -19.01 12.41
CA ALA A 277 -8.82 -19.29 12.88
C ALA A 277 -7.95 -18.02 12.83
N VAL A 278 -7.15 -17.83 13.87
CA VAL A 278 -6.23 -16.69 14.02
C VAL A 278 -4.80 -17.22 14.02
N VAL A 279 -3.96 -16.68 13.15
CA VAL A 279 -2.56 -17.06 13.00
C VAL A 279 -1.68 -15.83 13.17
N THR A 280 -0.91 -15.80 14.25
CA THR A 280 0.12 -14.79 14.46
C THR A 280 1.40 -15.20 13.74
N LEU A 281 1.82 -14.38 12.78
CA LEU A 281 3.06 -14.57 12.02
C LEU A 281 4.20 -13.85 12.73
N GLY A 282 5.03 -14.59 13.46
CA GLY A 282 6.28 -14.06 14.01
C GLY A 282 7.35 -13.83 12.92
N PRO A 283 8.41 -13.07 13.22
CA PRO A 283 9.52 -12.84 12.31
C PRO A 283 10.21 -14.16 11.94
N ARG A 284 10.90 -14.18 10.78
CA ARG A 284 11.67 -15.35 10.34
C ARG A 284 12.98 -15.51 11.09
N SER A 285 13.60 -14.38 11.44
CA SER A 285 14.77 -14.28 12.32
C SER A 285 14.58 -13.06 13.23
N PRO A 286 15.22 -12.96 14.41
CA PRO A 286 15.13 -11.77 15.25
C PRO A 286 15.46 -10.48 14.47
N GLY A 287 14.52 -9.53 14.42
CA GLY A 287 14.68 -8.28 13.67
C GLY A 287 14.26 -8.33 12.18
N GLU A 288 13.86 -9.49 11.66
CA GLU A 288 13.48 -9.69 10.26
C GLU A 288 11.98 -9.96 10.11
N TYR A 289 11.24 -8.89 9.83
CA TYR A 289 9.78 -8.90 9.71
C TYR A 289 9.36 -8.83 8.25
N ASP A 290 8.46 -9.73 7.87
CA ASP A 290 7.81 -9.68 6.57
C ASP A 290 6.79 -8.54 6.57
N GLN A 291 6.66 -7.85 5.44
CA GLN A 291 5.66 -6.78 5.29
C GLN A 291 4.57 -7.23 4.33
N MET A 292 3.31 -7.12 4.77
CA MET A 292 2.14 -7.38 3.94
C MET A 292 1.79 -6.05 3.29
N VAL A 293 1.92 -5.94 1.97
CA VAL A 293 1.94 -4.63 1.32
C VAL A 293 0.59 -4.26 0.74
N ALA A 294 0.04 -5.14 -0.09
CA ALA A 294 -1.19 -4.89 -0.82
C ALA A 294 -1.80 -6.22 -1.26
N SER A 295 -3.11 -6.20 -1.50
CA SER A 295 -3.86 -7.37 -1.94
C SER A 295 -4.96 -6.97 -2.90
N GLN A 296 -5.03 -7.67 -4.03
CA GLN A 296 -6.05 -7.47 -5.05
C GLN A 296 -6.07 -8.67 -6.00
N GLY A 297 -7.22 -8.94 -6.64
CA GLY A 297 -7.29 -9.95 -7.71
C GLY A 297 -6.90 -11.37 -7.26
N GLY A 298 -7.16 -11.72 -6.00
CA GLY A 298 -6.75 -12.99 -5.39
C GLY A 298 -5.24 -13.13 -5.22
N THR A 299 -4.49 -12.02 -5.16
CA THR A 299 -3.05 -12.00 -4.88
C THR A 299 -2.75 -11.16 -3.65
N LEU A 300 -1.86 -11.66 -2.80
CA LEU A 300 -1.22 -10.92 -1.73
C LEU A 300 0.24 -10.66 -2.11
N ALA A 301 0.63 -9.39 -2.14
CA ALA A 301 2.00 -8.96 -2.34
C ALA A 301 2.70 -8.68 -1.01
N MET A 302 3.92 -9.18 -0.89
CA MET A 302 4.70 -9.11 0.33
C MET A 302 6.12 -8.63 0.06
N SER A 303 6.73 -7.95 1.03
CA SER A 303 8.18 -7.78 1.10
C SER A 303 8.73 -8.75 2.14
N LEU A 304 9.37 -9.80 1.66
CA LEU A 304 9.88 -10.92 2.44
C LEU A 304 11.29 -10.58 2.94
N ALA A 305 11.49 -10.41 4.25
CA ALA A 305 12.82 -10.15 4.83
C ALA A 305 13.87 -11.21 4.44
N ASP A 306 15.05 -10.81 4.00
CA ASP A 306 16.09 -11.72 3.49
C ASP A 306 17.45 -11.42 4.10
N GLY A 307 17.52 -11.54 5.43
CA GLY A 307 18.75 -11.28 6.17
C GLY A 307 18.96 -9.80 6.53
N PRO A 308 19.88 -9.51 7.47
CA PRO A 308 20.39 -8.16 7.65
C PRO A 308 21.14 -7.74 6.38
N GLY A 309 20.91 -6.51 5.93
CA GLY A 309 21.66 -5.91 4.82
C GLY A 309 23.17 -6.02 5.06
N ARG A 310 23.96 -6.30 4.01
CA ARG A 310 25.43 -6.29 4.12
C ARG A 310 25.89 -4.89 4.54
N GLY A 311 26.13 -4.69 5.84
CA GLY A 311 26.75 -3.49 6.40
C GLY A 311 25.86 -2.25 6.62
N VAL A 312 24.52 -2.34 6.67
CA VAL A 312 23.67 -1.13 6.79
C VAL A 312 22.41 -1.34 7.65
N LYS A 313 21.95 -0.23 8.25
CA LYS A 313 20.76 0.01 9.08
C LYS A 313 19.38 -0.40 8.49
N GLN A 314 19.31 -1.18 7.40
CA GLN A 314 18.06 -1.53 6.70
C GLN A 314 17.98 -3.02 6.35
N THR A 315 16.80 -3.59 6.50
CA THR A 315 16.47 -5.00 6.17
C THR A 315 16.46 -5.22 4.66
N ASN A 316 17.08 -6.29 4.18
CA ASN A 316 16.95 -6.71 2.79
C ASN A 316 15.59 -7.38 2.58
N TYR A 317 15.01 -7.23 1.40
CA TYR A 317 13.75 -7.87 1.04
C TYR A 317 13.84 -8.63 -0.28
N ARG A 318 13.01 -9.66 -0.41
CA ARG A 318 12.59 -10.25 -1.68
C ARG A 318 11.12 -9.93 -1.92
N ALA A 319 10.73 -9.80 -3.18
CA ALA A 319 9.31 -9.74 -3.51
C ALA A 319 8.66 -11.12 -3.26
N GLY A 320 7.51 -11.12 -2.59
CA GLY A 320 6.66 -12.28 -2.39
C GLY A 320 5.32 -12.12 -3.11
N MET A 321 4.86 -13.22 -3.73
CA MET A 321 3.58 -13.32 -4.41
C MET A 321 2.84 -14.58 -3.93
N LEU A 322 1.73 -14.40 -3.23
CA LEU A 322 0.87 -15.50 -2.78
C LEU A 322 -0.50 -15.41 -3.45
N ARG A 323 -0.97 -16.49 -4.06
CA ARG A 323 -2.34 -16.58 -4.60
C ARG A 323 -3.28 -17.15 -3.54
N SER A 324 -4.52 -16.67 -3.51
CA SER A 324 -5.55 -17.18 -2.59
C SER A 324 -5.76 -18.68 -2.76
N ASP A 325 -5.70 -19.15 -4.00
CA ASP A 325 -5.88 -20.57 -4.36
C ASP A 325 -4.73 -21.47 -3.85
N ASP A 326 -3.59 -20.89 -3.45
CA ASP A 326 -2.48 -21.60 -2.80
C ASP A 326 -2.75 -21.85 -1.30
N LEU A 327 -3.83 -21.29 -0.74
CA LEU A 327 -4.20 -21.40 0.66
C LEU A 327 -5.40 -22.33 0.85
N SER A 328 -5.18 -23.40 1.60
CA SER A 328 -6.28 -24.19 2.17
C SER A 328 -6.90 -23.44 3.37
N PRO A 329 -8.19 -23.69 3.69
CA PRO A 329 -8.78 -23.21 4.93
C PRO A 329 -7.92 -23.57 6.14
N ALA A 330 -7.67 -22.61 7.01
CA ALA A 330 -6.95 -22.88 8.25
C ALA A 330 -7.81 -23.79 9.14
N THR A 331 -7.29 -24.98 9.46
CA THR A 331 -7.92 -25.91 10.40
C THR A 331 -7.52 -25.55 11.83
N CYS A 332 -8.50 -25.43 12.72
CA CYS A 332 -8.27 -25.28 14.16
C CYS A 332 -7.68 -26.56 14.79
#